data_AF-A0AAI9GFS5-F1
#
_entry.id   AF-A0AAI9GFS5-F1
#
_cell.length_a   1.000
_cell.length_b   1.000
_cell.length_c   1.000
_cell.angle_alpha   90.00
_cell.angle_beta   90.00
_cell.angle_gamma   90.00
#
_symmetry.space_group_name_H-M   'P 1'
#
loop_
_entity.id
_entity.type
_entity.pdbx_description
1 polymer ?
#
loop_
_entity_poly.entity_id
_entity_poly.type
_entity_poly.pdbx_seq_one_letter_code
_entity_poly.pdbx_strand_id
1 'polypeptide(L)'
;MMLDPINGVYISGTRFAIQRYVDTENNKIIWRLLSYNRRTRCYSLVCCHSDPWMLAIDLVSYHVQNVKGRGIKTLDVYREAVDVISRRCETAINLLRPETLGGALNV
;
A
#
# COMPACT_ATOMS: atom_id res chain seq x y z
N MET A 1 9.97 -11.29 -12.79
CA MET A 1 10.47 -9.91 -12.59
C MET A 1 10.44 -9.63 -11.09
N MET A 2 11.59 -9.34 -10.48
CA MET A 2 11.67 -8.99 -9.06
C MET A 2 11.13 -7.56 -8.93
N LEU A 3 9.98 -7.40 -8.30
CA LEU A 3 9.49 -6.06 -7.95
C LEU A 3 10.23 -5.67 -6.66
N ASP A 4 10.94 -4.56 -6.73
CA ASP A 4 11.41 -3.82 -5.57
C ASP A 4 10.51 -2.57 -5.49
N PRO A 5 9.98 -2.18 -4.32
CA PRO A 5 9.31 -0.89 -4.14
C PRO A 5 10.28 0.29 -4.28
N ILE A 6 11.10 0.31 -5.33
CA ILE A 6 11.82 1.51 -5.78
C ILE A 6 10.74 2.57 -6.02
N ASN A 7 10.85 3.69 -5.31
CA ASN A 7 9.86 4.77 -5.26
C ASN A 7 8.48 4.35 -4.70
N GLY A 8 8.45 3.34 -3.83
CA GLY A 8 7.28 2.92 -3.06
C GLY A 8 7.45 3.17 -1.56
N VAL A 9 6.33 3.13 -0.82
CA VAL A 9 6.29 3.29 0.64
C VAL A 9 5.88 1.97 1.29
N TYR A 10 6.70 1.49 2.22
CA TYR A 10 6.38 0.32 3.04
C TYR A 10 5.34 0.66 4.11
N ILE A 11 4.33 -0.20 4.26
CA ILE A 11 3.27 -0.02 5.26
C ILE A 11 3.70 -0.74 6.53
N SER A 12 4.16 0.05 7.50
CA SER A 12 4.63 -0.43 8.80
C SER A 12 3.65 -1.41 9.46
N GLY A 13 4.19 -2.44 10.12
CA GLY A 13 3.40 -3.49 10.79
C GLY A 13 2.69 -4.44 9.83
N THR A 14 2.93 -4.34 8.52
CA THR A 14 2.36 -5.24 7.51
C THR A 14 3.46 -5.84 6.64
N ARG A 15 3.12 -6.73 5.71
CA ARG A 15 4.07 -7.20 4.69
C ARG A 15 3.94 -6.43 3.37
N PHE A 16 3.15 -5.36 3.36
CA PHE A 16 2.73 -4.69 2.14
C PHE A 16 3.50 -3.39 1.91
N ALA A 17 3.61 -3.00 0.65
CA ALA A 17 4.10 -1.71 0.22
C ALA A 17 3.18 -1.15 -0.87
N ILE A 18 3.05 0.16 -0.93
CA ILE A 18 2.33 0.87 -1.98
C ILE A 18 3.38 1.50 -2.91
N GLN A 19 3.21 1.33 -4.21
CA GLN A 19 4.06 1.96 -5.21
C GLN A 19 3.20 2.80 -6.16
N ARG A 20 3.62 4.03 -6.41
CA ARG A 20 3.09 4.87 -7.48
C ARG A 20 3.96 4.66 -8.72
N TYR A 21 3.38 4.05 -9.74
CA TYR A 21 4.04 3.78 -11.01
C TYR A 21 3.49 4.72 -12.09
N VAL A 22 4.37 5.33 -12.89
CA VAL A 22 3.97 6.10 -14.07
C VAL A 22 4.14 5.19 -15.27
N ASP A 23 3.02 4.82 -15.90
CA ASP A 23 3.00 4.15 -17.19
C ASP A 23 3.38 5.19 -18.25
N THR A 24 4.62 5.08 -18.75
CA THR A 24 5.20 6.00 -19.74
C THR A 24 4.57 5.86 -21.12
N GLU A 25 3.99 4.71 -21.46
CA GLU A 25 3.37 4.48 -22.76
C GLU A 25 2.00 5.15 -22.84
N ASN A 26 1.24 5.10 -21.74
CA ASN A 26 -0.12 5.65 -21.68
C ASN A 26 -0.22 6.97 -20.91
N ASN A 27 0.89 7.50 -20.40
CA ASN A 27 0.98 8.66 -19.50
C ASN A 27 -0.03 8.59 -18.33
N LYS A 28 -0.17 7.40 -17.73
CA LYS A 28 -1.14 7.13 -16.65
C LYS A 28 -0.44 6.77 -15.36
N ILE A 29 -1.02 7.24 -14.25
CA ILE A 29 -0.58 6.83 -12.92
C ILE A 29 -1.28 5.53 -12.56
N ILE A 30 -0.48 4.53 -12.19
CA ILE A 30 -0.95 3.24 -11.70
C ILE A 30 -0.44 3.06 -10.28
N TRP A 31 -1.37 2.81 -9.37
CA TRP A 31 -1.08 2.50 -7.99
C TRP A 31 -0.99 0.99 -7.82
N ARG A 32 0.10 0.51 -7.22
CA ARG A 32 0.38 -0.93 -7.06
C ARG A 32 0.46 -1.31 -5.59
N LEU A 33 -0.25 -2.37 -5.20
CA LEU A 33 -0.07 -3.04 -3.92
C LEU A 33 0.95 -4.15 -4.10
N LEU A 34 2.04 -4.08 -3.36
CA LEU A 34 3.09 -5.09 -3.37
C LEU A 34 3.08 -5.85 -2.05
N SER A 35 3.32 -7.16 -2.07
CA SER A 35 3.46 -7.98 -0.87
C SER A 35 4.83 -8.63 -0.82
N TYR A 36 5.53 -8.47 0.30
CA TYR A 36 6.81 -9.12 0.54
C TYR A 36 6.62 -10.63 0.82
N ASN A 37 7.31 -11.45 0.04
CA ASN A 37 7.39 -12.88 0.27
C ASN A 37 8.68 -13.23 1.02
N ARG A 38 8.54 -13.70 2.25
CA ARG A 38 9.69 -14.06 3.11
C ARG A 38 10.53 -15.22 2.58
N ARG A 39 9.93 -16.14 1.82
CA ARG A 39 10.65 -17.32 1.29
C ARG A 39 11.56 -16.94 0.13
N THR A 40 11.04 -16.13 -0.80
CA THR A 40 11.78 -15.71 -1.99
C THR A 40 12.55 -14.40 -1.79
N ARG A 41 12.29 -13.69 -0.67
CA ARG A 41 12.85 -12.36 -0.35
C ARG A 41 12.57 -11.30 -1.42
N CYS A 42 11.45 -11.44 -2.12
CA CYS A 42 11.03 -10.54 -3.19
C CYS A 42 9.64 -9.98 -2.91
N TYR A 43 9.32 -8.82 -3.48
CA TYR A 43 7.95 -8.38 -3.57
C TYR A 43 7.25 -8.98 -4.79
N SER A 44 5.95 -9.22 -4.64
CA SER A 44 5.06 -9.64 -5.71
C SER A 44 3.88 -8.68 -5.78
N LEU A 45 3.41 -8.42 -7.00
CA LEU A 45 2.22 -7.60 -7.24
C LEU A 45 1.00 -8.33 -6.70
N VAL A 46 0.21 -7.62 -5.88
CA VAL A 46 -1.06 -8.11 -5.34
C VAL A 46 -2.20 -7.60 -6.22
N CYS A 47 -2.27 -6.28 -6.42
CA CYS A 47 -3.26 -5.63 -7.26
C CYS A 47 -2.72 -4.30 -7.79
N CYS A 48 -3.40 -3.75 -8.81
CA CYS A 48 -3.15 -2.42 -9.34
C CYS A 48 -4.46 -1.68 -9.58
N HIS A 49 -4.46 -0.38 -9.31
CA HIS A 49 -5.63 0.49 -9.46
C HIS A 49 -5.22 1.84 -10.06
N SER A 50 -6.14 2.47 -10.78
CA SER A 50 -6.02 3.89 -11.17
C SER A 50 -6.30 4.82 -9.99
N ASP A 51 -7.17 4.39 -9.06
CA ASP A 51 -7.52 5.12 -7.86
C ASP A 51 -6.75 4.56 -6.63
N PRO A 52 -5.96 5.39 -5.92
CA PRO A 52 -5.23 4.95 -4.74
C PRO A 52 -6.12 4.52 -3.56
N TRP A 53 -7.36 5.00 -3.46
CA TRP A 53 -8.26 4.60 -2.37
C TRP A 53 -8.65 3.13 -2.46
N MET A 54 -8.75 2.59 -3.68
CA MET A 54 -8.99 1.17 -3.92
C MET A 54 -7.86 0.29 -3.38
N LEU A 55 -6.60 0.76 -3.39
CA LEU A 55 -5.50 0.04 -2.75
C LEU A 55 -5.66 -0.04 -1.23
N ALA A 56 -6.16 1.02 -0.59
CA ALA A 56 -6.34 1.03 0.85
C ALA A 56 -7.38 -0.03 1.27
N ILE A 57 -8.48 -0.12 0.51
CA ILE A 57 -9.52 -1.13 0.72
C ILE A 57 -8.96 -2.55 0.55
N ASP A 58 -8.20 -2.79 -0.52
CA ASP A 58 -7.59 -4.10 -0.77
C ASP A 58 -6.59 -4.46 0.32
N LEU A 59 -5.72 -3.52 0.72
CA LEU A 59 -4.71 -3.76 1.75
C LEU A 59 -5.34 -4.11 3.08
N VAL A 60 -6.37 -3.36 3.51
CA VAL A 60 -7.14 -3.67 4.73
C VAL A 60 -7.76 -5.06 4.63
N SER A 61 -8.42 -5.36 3.52
CA SER A 61 -9.06 -6.66 3.27
C SER A 61 -8.05 -7.81 3.35
N TYR A 62 -6.92 -7.69 2.65
CA TYR A 62 -5.86 -8.70 2.68
C TYR A 62 -5.24 -8.85 4.06
N HIS A 63 -4.96 -7.74 4.76
CA HIS A 63 -4.37 -7.82 6.09
C HIS A 63 -5.30 -8.53 7.07
N VAL A 64 -6.55 -8.09 7.15
CA VAL A 64 -7.58 -8.66 8.03
C VAL A 64 -7.74 -10.16 7.76
N GLN A 65 -7.87 -10.56 6.49
CA GLN A 65 -8.02 -11.98 6.14
C GLN A 65 -6.83 -12.83 6.61
N ASN A 66 -5.60 -12.30 6.52
CA ASN A 66 -4.40 -13.02 6.93
C ASN A 66 -4.22 -13.13 8.45
N VAL A 67 -4.76 -12.18 9.24
CA VAL A 67 -4.59 -12.15 10.71
C VAL A 67 -5.85 -12.55 11.48
N LYS A 68 -6.96 -12.83 10.78
CA LYS A 68 -8.20 -13.31 11.36
C LYS A 68 -7.96 -14.56 12.22
N GLY A 69 -8.49 -14.56 13.44
CA GLY A 69 -8.34 -15.67 14.40
C GLY A 69 -6.99 -15.75 15.11
N ARG A 70 -5.93 -15.11 14.59
CA ARG A 70 -4.60 -15.05 15.24
C ARG A 70 -4.41 -13.76 16.04
N GLY A 71 -4.80 -12.62 15.46
CA GLY A 71 -4.75 -11.31 16.10
C GLY A 71 -6.13 -10.69 16.30
N ILE A 72 -7.03 -10.88 15.33
CA ILE A 72 -8.40 -10.34 15.39
C ILE A 72 -9.32 -11.40 16.00
N LYS A 73 -9.69 -11.22 17.27
CA LYS A 73 -10.56 -12.13 18.04
C LYS A 73 -11.92 -11.51 18.41
N THR A 74 -12.04 -10.19 18.32
CA THR A 74 -13.27 -9.44 18.64
C THR A 74 -13.54 -8.38 17.57
N LEU A 75 -14.76 -7.86 17.55
CA LEU A 75 -15.14 -6.76 16.64
C LEU A 75 -14.37 -5.47 16.94
N ASP A 76 -14.03 -5.20 18.19
CA ASP A 76 -13.28 -3.99 18.55
C ASP A 76 -11.85 -4.04 18.03
N VAL A 77 -11.18 -5.20 18.16
CA VAL A 77 -9.83 -5.40 17.59
C VAL A 77 -9.86 -5.34 16.05
N TYR A 78 -10.94 -5.82 15.43
CA TYR A 78 -11.12 -5.66 13.98
C TYR A 78 -11.20 -4.18 13.59
N ARG A 79 -12.04 -3.39 14.27
CA ARG A 79 -12.22 -1.96 14.00
C ARG A 79 -10.91 -1.19 14.18
N GLU A 80 -10.19 -1.46 15.27
CA GLU A 80 -8.89 -0.84 15.54
C GLU A 80 -7.86 -1.19 14.44
N ALA A 81 -7.79 -2.46 14.03
CA ALA A 81 -6.89 -2.88 12.97
C ALA A 81 -7.20 -2.19 11.63
N VAL A 82 -8.49 -2.10 11.27
CA VAL A 82 -8.94 -1.41 10.04
C VAL A 82 -8.56 0.07 10.09
N ASP A 83 -8.79 0.75 11.22
CA ASP A 83 -8.50 2.17 11.37
C ASP A 83 -6.98 2.46 11.29
N VAL A 84 -6.17 1.71 12.04
CA VAL A 84 -4.70 1.87 12.03
C VAL A 84 -4.14 1.65 10.63
N ILE A 85 -4.62 0.63 9.93
CA ILE A 85 -4.14 0.33 8.58
C ILE A 85 -4.58 1.39 7.58
N SER A 86 -5.84 1.82 7.65
CA SER A 86 -6.38 2.88 6.78
C SER A 86 -5.57 4.17 6.91
N ARG A 87 -5.25 4.61 8.13
CA ARG A 87 -4.42 5.80 8.38
C ARG A 87 -3.00 5.66 7.83
N ARG A 88 -2.40 4.47 7.95
CA ARG A 88 -1.06 4.19 7.37
C ARG A 88 -1.09 4.21 5.83
N CYS A 89 -2.15 3.67 5.22
CA CYS A 89 -2.35 3.74 3.78
C CYS A 89 -2.48 5.19 3.30
N GLU A 90 -3.31 5.99 3.98
CA GLU A 90 -3.50 7.40 3.66
C GLU A 90 -2.17 8.17 3.72
N THR A 91 -1.40 7.97 4.80
CA THR A 91 -0.07 8.58 4.94
C THR A 91 0.84 8.18 3.79
N ALA A 92 0.91 6.89 3.44
CA ALA A 92 1.74 6.41 2.35
C ALA A 92 1.31 6.96 0.97
N ILE A 93 0.01 7.04 0.70
CA ILE A 93 -0.53 7.62 -0.53
C ILE A 93 -0.15 9.10 -0.63
N ASN A 94 -0.28 9.86 0.47
CA ASN A 94 0.07 11.28 0.51
C ASN A 94 1.58 11.50 0.31
N LEU A 95 2.44 10.63 0.85
CA LEU A 95 3.89 10.67 0.59
C LEU A 95 4.24 10.36 -0.87
N LEU A 96 3.40 9.58 -1.56
CA LEU A 96 3.63 9.20 -2.96
C LEU A 96 2.99 10.16 -3.96
N ARG A 97 2.19 11.13 -3.51
CA ARG A 97 1.58 12.16 -4.36
C ARG A 97 2.54 13.37 -4.39
N PRO A 98 3.20 13.65 -5.53
CA PRO A 98 4.10 14.80 -5.65
C PRO A 98 3.37 16.12 -5.39
N GLU A 99 2.10 16.18 -5.77
CA GLU A 99 1.21 17.34 -5.61
C GLU A 99 0.95 17.70 -4.14
N THR A 100 1.02 16.73 -3.22
CA THR A 100 0.79 16.94 -1.78
C THR A 100 2.08 17.22 -1.00
N LEU A 101 3.25 17.15 -1.64
CA LEU A 101 4.56 17.45 -1.04
C LEU A 101 5.06 18.88 -1.31
N GLY A 102 4.24 19.73 -1.96
CA GLY A 102 4.53 21.14 -2.27
C GLY A 102 5.22 21.30 -3.63
N GLY A 103 5.07 22.39 -4.37
CA GLY A 103 5.55 23.69 -3.90
C GLY A 103 7.09 23.75 -3.71
N ALA A 104 7.81 22.62 -3.79
CA ALA A 104 9.21 22.45 -3.43
C ALA A 104 10.04 21.82 -4.58
N LEU A 105 9.55 21.89 -5.81
CA LEU A 105 10.31 21.56 -7.03
C LEU A 105 10.66 22.80 -7.88
N ASN A 106 10.51 24.00 -7.32
CA ASN A 106 11.02 25.24 -7.94
C ASN A 106 12.18 25.80 -7.10
N VAL A 107 13.36 25.19 -7.19
CA VAL A 107 14.66 25.85 -6.97
C VAL A 107 15.63 25.37 -8.02
#